data_AF-A0AAV5VN00-F1
#
_entry.id   AF-A0AAV5VN00-F1
#
_cell.length_a   1.000
_cell.length_b   1.000
_cell.length_c   1.000
_cell.angle_alpha   90.00
_cell.angle_beta   90.00
_cell.angle_gamma   90.00
#
_symmetry.space_group_name_H-M   'P 1'
#
loop_
_entity.id
_entity.type
_entity.pdbx_description
1 polymer ?
#
loop_
_entity_poly.entity_id
_entity_poly.type
_entity_poly.pdbx_seq_one_letter_code
_entity_poly.pdbx_strand_id
1 'polypeptide(L)'
;MRVTIAIFALCMQWTAARVTFTHSVILDEFDFKGQSSLTVDGLCADTCRIYASITPESRKLTDNILIQTAKGFKTLSAVADLRDASTNQKLFLEINNIPILTIVNGNSGDAAGPLVIYIVNQAATYYGSAQVYEAEGLDRAPAPVQSITVLSARPFTITEASYAPMGVIARLAGFDALGYMTETCPNLYYLIAQPFPGFSLTINAPIVSLLYDVQQFHFPAGEIKATIGISHTNQMGQSGFINSPGYHGCTGKPAYRSSLYDMTSPILEQITDPNPQSISYDVVTNSDRDHALIVRNSAGTEIGEFSDTGDVAQMSQVTDKSLKFSWTPTVDTYFLVRYNSTA
;
A
#
# COMPACT_ATOMS: atom_id res chain seq x y z
N MET A 1 -24.09 49.14 23.15
CA MET A 1 -22.92 48.26 22.94
C MET A 1 -23.42 47.00 22.25
N ARG A 2 -23.15 46.82 20.95
CA ARG A 2 -23.59 45.63 20.19
C ARG A 2 -22.44 44.64 20.19
N VAL A 3 -22.63 43.48 20.81
CA VAL A 3 -21.69 42.37 20.81
C VAL A 3 -21.94 41.56 19.53
N THR A 4 -21.06 41.69 18.55
CA THR A 4 -21.08 40.87 17.34
C THR A 4 -20.36 39.56 17.66
N ILE A 5 -21.12 38.48 17.84
CA ILE A 5 -20.56 37.13 17.99
C ILE A 5 -20.09 36.69 16.60
N ALA A 6 -18.79 36.76 16.36
CA ALA A 6 -18.17 36.17 15.18
C ALA A 6 -18.14 34.66 15.37
N ILE A 7 -19.10 33.96 14.77
CA ILE A 7 -19.05 32.51 14.61
C ILE A 7 -17.93 32.24 13.60
N PHE A 8 -16.73 31.96 14.11
CA PHE A 8 -15.64 31.38 13.34
C PHE A 8 -16.09 29.97 12.93
N ALA A 9 -16.67 29.87 11.74
CA ALA A 9 -16.79 28.60 11.06
C ALA A 9 -15.37 28.13 10.74
N LEU A 10 -14.79 27.31 11.62
CA LEU A 10 -13.66 26.48 11.27
C LEU A 10 -14.12 25.60 10.11
N CYS A 11 -13.84 26.04 8.88
CA CYS A 11 -13.73 25.14 7.75
C CYS A 11 -12.54 24.23 8.06
N MET A 12 -12.77 23.17 8.85
CA MET A 12 -11.86 22.04 8.91
C MET A 12 -11.76 21.55 7.47
N GLN A 13 -10.66 21.88 6.81
CA GLN A 13 -10.35 21.28 5.53
C GLN A 13 -10.06 19.82 5.85
N TRP A 14 -11.04 18.96 5.62
CA TRP A 14 -10.82 17.52 5.61
C TRP A 14 -9.85 17.28 4.46
N THR A 15 -8.56 17.13 4.78
CA THR A 15 -7.55 16.73 3.82
C THR A 15 -8.01 15.40 3.22
N ALA A 16 -8.31 15.40 1.93
CA ALA A 16 -8.76 14.20 1.22
C ALA A 16 -7.74 13.06 1.42
N ALA A 17 -8.23 11.86 1.75
CA ALA A 17 -7.39 10.68 1.97
C ALA A 17 -6.92 10.05 0.64
N ARG A 18 -7.63 10.39 -0.44
CA ARG A 18 -7.32 10.10 -1.83
C ARG A 18 -5.84 10.20 -2.17
N VAL A 19 -5.26 9.07 -2.56
CA VAL A 19 -3.89 9.00 -3.08
C VAL A 19 -3.94 9.08 -4.61
N THR A 20 -3.46 10.19 -5.18
CA THR A 20 -3.49 10.40 -6.64
C THR A 20 -2.09 10.23 -7.24
N PHE A 21 -2.00 9.40 -8.28
CA PHE A 21 -0.84 9.22 -9.14
C PHE A 21 -1.15 9.78 -10.54
N THR A 22 -0.13 9.83 -11.40
CA THR A 22 -0.21 10.38 -12.75
C THR A 22 -1.25 9.66 -13.59
N HIS A 23 -1.39 8.34 -13.42
CA HIS A 23 -2.32 7.52 -14.20
C HIS A 23 -3.27 6.70 -13.35
N SER A 24 -3.36 6.95 -12.04
CA SER A 24 -4.29 6.25 -11.18
C SER A 24 -4.71 7.05 -9.97
N VAL A 25 -5.74 6.56 -9.29
CA VAL A 25 -6.14 7.00 -7.97
C VAL A 25 -6.45 5.78 -7.10
N ILE A 26 -6.07 5.86 -5.83
CA ILE A 26 -6.50 4.94 -4.78
C ILE A 26 -7.45 5.72 -3.86
N LEU A 27 -8.66 5.17 -3.69
CA LEU A 27 -9.69 5.70 -2.81
C LEU A 27 -9.92 4.77 -1.63
N ASP A 28 -10.29 5.35 -0.50
CA ASP A 28 -10.57 4.65 0.75
C ASP A 28 -11.93 5.04 1.34
N GLU A 29 -12.24 4.51 2.51
CA GLU A 29 -13.53 4.75 3.15
C GLU A 29 -13.72 6.19 3.67
N PHE A 30 -12.62 6.91 3.94
CA PHE A 30 -12.65 8.29 4.42
C PHE A 30 -12.90 9.27 3.27
N ASP A 31 -12.62 8.90 2.02
CA ASP A 31 -12.99 9.69 0.84
C ASP A 31 -14.51 9.81 0.68
N PHE A 32 -15.29 8.89 1.25
CA PHE A 32 -16.75 8.94 1.25
C PHE A 32 -17.33 9.64 2.48
N LYS A 33 -16.53 9.95 3.50
CA LYS A 33 -17.05 10.45 4.78
C LYS A 33 -17.62 11.86 4.62
N GLY A 34 -18.93 11.99 4.90
CA GLY A 34 -19.66 13.25 4.78
C GLY A 34 -19.94 13.69 3.34
N GLN A 35 -19.77 12.78 2.37
CA GLN A 35 -20.06 13.03 0.96
C GLN A 35 -20.89 11.89 0.37
N SER A 36 -22.10 12.19 -0.11
CA SER A 36 -22.98 11.22 -0.77
C SER A 36 -22.46 10.78 -2.14
N SER A 37 -21.48 11.49 -2.70
CA SER A 37 -20.85 11.16 -3.98
C SER A 37 -19.46 11.78 -4.08
N LEU A 38 -18.54 11.06 -4.69
CA LEU A 38 -17.24 11.57 -5.11
C LEU A 38 -17.10 11.53 -6.63
N THR A 39 -16.25 12.39 -7.18
CA THR A 39 -15.90 12.40 -8.60
C THR A 39 -14.42 12.15 -8.82
N VAL A 40 -14.13 11.42 -9.89
CA VAL A 40 -12.78 11.20 -10.40
C VAL A 40 -12.71 11.75 -11.82
N ASP A 41 -12.05 12.90 -11.93
CA ASP A 41 -11.96 13.66 -13.17
C ASP A 41 -10.77 13.20 -14.03
N GLY A 42 -10.97 13.13 -15.34
CA GLY A 42 -9.95 12.89 -16.36
C GLY A 42 -9.47 11.43 -16.48
N LEU A 43 -9.35 10.68 -15.39
CA LEU A 43 -8.76 9.33 -15.41
C LEU A 43 -9.50 8.33 -16.30
N CYS A 44 -10.81 8.51 -16.52
CA CYS A 44 -11.63 7.62 -17.34
C CYS A 44 -12.15 8.32 -18.62
N ALA A 45 -11.52 9.43 -19.02
CA ALA A 45 -11.87 10.17 -20.24
C ALA A 45 -11.76 9.31 -21.51
N ASP A 46 -10.76 8.45 -21.58
CA ASP A 46 -10.65 7.42 -22.61
C ASP A 46 -11.12 6.07 -22.06
N THR A 47 -10.23 5.31 -21.43
CA THR A 47 -10.47 3.98 -20.87
C THR A 47 -9.77 3.91 -19.51
N CYS A 48 -10.46 3.40 -18.50
CA CYS A 48 -9.85 3.06 -17.22
C CYS A 48 -10.36 1.70 -16.71
N ARG A 49 -9.58 1.07 -15.83
CA ARG A 49 -9.96 -0.13 -15.09
C ARG A 49 -10.14 0.20 -13.63
N ILE A 50 -11.20 -0.35 -13.05
CA ILE A 50 -11.50 -0.22 -11.62
C ILE A 50 -11.38 -1.60 -10.97
N TYR A 51 -10.51 -1.67 -9.97
CA TYR A 51 -10.35 -2.81 -9.07
C TYR A 51 -10.82 -2.41 -7.66
N ALA A 52 -11.37 -3.34 -6.90
CA ALA A 52 -11.88 -3.06 -5.57
C ALA A 52 -11.55 -4.16 -4.55
N SER A 53 -10.98 -3.83 -3.40
CA SER A 53 -10.93 -4.71 -2.22
C SER A 53 -11.96 -4.24 -1.21
N ILE A 54 -12.64 -5.17 -0.56
CA ILE A 54 -13.54 -4.89 0.56
C ILE A 54 -13.32 -5.95 1.64
N THR A 55 -13.61 -5.61 2.89
CA THR A 55 -13.68 -6.62 3.94
C THR A 55 -15.03 -7.34 3.94
N PRO A 56 -15.12 -8.56 4.49
CA PRO A 56 -16.40 -9.24 4.70
C PRO A 56 -17.41 -8.38 5.48
N GLU A 57 -16.94 -7.63 6.47
CA GLU A 57 -17.77 -6.77 7.33
C GLU A 57 -18.32 -5.54 6.58
N SER A 58 -17.55 -5.00 5.63
CA SER A 58 -17.97 -3.85 4.82
C SER A 58 -18.96 -4.19 3.72
N ARG A 59 -19.17 -5.48 3.40
CA ARG A 59 -19.94 -5.90 2.22
C ARG A 59 -21.29 -5.22 2.11
N LYS A 60 -22.08 -5.21 3.20
CA LYS A 60 -23.40 -4.59 3.24
C LYS A 60 -23.37 -3.08 2.94
N LEU A 61 -22.33 -2.37 3.38
CA LEU A 61 -22.16 -0.95 3.07
C LEU A 61 -21.77 -0.79 1.59
N THR A 62 -20.84 -1.61 1.11
CA THR A 62 -20.33 -1.51 -0.27
C THR A 62 -21.33 -1.96 -1.34
N ASP A 63 -22.38 -2.70 -0.99
CA ASP A 63 -23.54 -2.96 -1.86
C ASP A 63 -24.30 -1.66 -2.23
N ASN A 64 -24.24 -0.64 -1.36
CA ASN A 64 -24.87 0.66 -1.60
C ASN A 64 -23.89 1.72 -2.15
N ILE A 65 -22.62 1.35 -2.41
CA ILE A 65 -21.68 2.22 -3.11
C ILE A 65 -21.77 1.89 -4.60
N LEU A 66 -22.18 2.88 -5.40
CA LEU A 66 -22.56 2.71 -6.80
C LEU A 66 -21.58 3.43 -7.71
N ILE A 67 -20.89 2.69 -8.55
CA ILE A 67 -19.99 3.21 -9.59
C ILE A 67 -20.81 3.48 -10.85
N GLN A 68 -20.77 4.72 -11.35
CA GLN A 68 -21.44 5.10 -12.58
C GLN A 68 -20.80 4.42 -13.80
N THR A 69 -21.64 3.91 -14.69
CA THR A 69 -21.27 3.32 -15.98
C THR A 69 -22.15 3.91 -17.09
N ALA A 70 -21.78 3.70 -18.35
CA ALA A 70 -22.61 4.12 -19.48
C ALA A 70 -24.00 3.44 -19.51
N LYS A 71 -24.19 2.31 -18.81
CA LYS A 71 -25.42 1.51 -18.80
C LYS A 71 -26.18 1.58 -17.46
N GLY A 72 -25.86 2.55 -16.60
CA GLY A 72 -26.42 2.66 -15.24
C GLY A 72 -25.33 2.52 -14.18
N PHE A 73 -25.58 1.76 -13.12
CA PHE A 73 -24.65 1.63 -11.99
C PHE A 73 -24.19 0.19 -11.77
N LYS A 74 -22.99 0.03 -11.20
CA LYS A 74 -22.47 -1.23 -10.65
C LYS A 74 -22.16 -1.03 -9.17
N THR A 75 -22.53 -1.99 -8.32
CA THR A 75 -22.18 -1.94 -6.90
C THR A 75 -20.69 -2.21 -6.73
N LEU A 76 -20.07 -1.59 -5.73
CA LEU A 76 -18.66 -1.78 -5.44
C LEU A 76 -18.35 -3.22 -5.03
N SER A 77 -19.24 -3.84 -4.26
CA SER A 77 -19.16 -5.26 -3.88
C SER A 77 -19.09 -6.20 -5.10
N ALA A 78 -19.91 -5.94 -6.12
CA ALA A 78 -19.91 -6.74 -7.34
C ALA A 78 -18.59 -6.59 -8.11
N VAL A 79 -17.96 -5.40 -8.09
CA VAL A 79 -16.62 -5.19 -8.67
C VAL A 79 -15.56 -5.93 -7.85
N ALA A 80 -15.66 -5.93 -6.52
CA ALA A 80 -14.71 -6.61 -5.65
C ALA A 80 -14.72 -8.14 -5.83
N ASP A 81 -15.88 -8.70 -6.18
CA ASP A 81 -16.08 -10.13 -6.45
C ASP A 81 -15.59 -10.58 -7.85
N LEU A 82 -15.24 -9.64 -8.74
CA LEU A 82 -14.76 -9.98 -10.07
C LEU A 82 -13.39 -10.67 -9.97
N ARG A 83 -13.36 -11.97 -10.28
CA ARG A 83 -12.15 -12.79 -10.31
C ARG A 83 -12.23 -13.87 -11.37
N ASP A 84 -11.07 -14.22 -11.92
CA ASP A 84 -10.91 -15.42 -12.73
C ASP A 84 -10.97 -16.65 -11.82
N ALA A 85 -11.87 -17.58 -12.12
CA ALA A 85 -12.10 -18.74 -11.26
C ALA A 85 -10.97 -19.78 -11.28
N SER A 86 -10.07 -19.73 -12.28
CA SER A 86 -8.98 -20.68 -12.45
C SER A 86 -7.67 -20.18 -11.83
N THR A 87 -7.41 -18.88 -11.91
CA THR A 87 -6.16 -18.27 -11.42
C THR A 87 -6.33 -17.44 -10.16
N ASN A 88 -7.57 -17.20 -9.70
CA ASN A 88 -7.91 -16.20 -8.70
C ASN A 88 -7.42 -14.78 -9.03
N GLN A 89 -7.00 -14.53 -10.28
CA GLN A 89 -6.63 -13.19 -10.72
C GLN A 89 -7.84 -12.27 -10.63
N LYS A 90 -7.65 -11.10 -10.03
CA LYS A 90 -8.70 -10.09 -9.91
C LYS A 90 -9.02 -9.53 -11.29
N LEU A 91 -10.30 -9.55 -11.63
CA LEU A 91 -10.83 -8.92 -12.82
C LEU A 91 -11.25 -7.48 -12.48
N PHE A 92 -11.62 -6.71 -13.50
CA PHE A 92 -11.87 -5.28 -13.37
C PHE A 92 -13.21 -4.88 -13.98
N LEU A 93 -13.75 -3.78 -13.48
CA LEU A 93 -14.78 -3.03 -14.20
C LEU A 93 -14.08 -2.05 -15.15
N GLU A 94 -14.27 -2.25 -16.46
CA GLU A 94 -13.79 -1.32 -17.48
C GLU A 94 -14.80 -0.19 -17.69
N ILE A 95 -14.31 1.05 -17.68
CA ILE A 95 -15.09 2.25 -17.96
C ILE A 95 -14.48 2.96 -19.16
N ASN A 96 -15.34 3.28 -20.13
CA ASN A 96 -14.95 3.89 -21.39
C ASN A 96 -15.72 5.20 -21.61
N ASN A 97 -15.01 6.25 -22.02
CA ASN A 97 -15.53 7.56 -22.39
C ASN A 97 -16.36 8.23 -21.29
N ILE A 98 -15.91 8.17 -20.03
CA ILE A 98 -16.54 8.84 -18.88
C ILE A 98 -15.50 9.79 -18.25
N PRO A 99 -15.35 11.03 -18.75
CA PRO A 99 -14.33 11.96 -18.28
C PRO A 99 -14.53 12.41 -16.83
N ILE A 100 -15.74 12.30 -16.29
CA ILE A 100 -16.05 12.55 -14.89
C ILE A 100 -16.74 11.28 -14.37
N LEU A 101 -15.97 10.42 -13.73
CA LEU A 101 -16.51 9.21 -13.11
C LEU A 101 -17.12 9.57 -11.76
N THR A 102 -18.41 9.31 -11.57
CA THR A 102 -19.09 9.50 -10.29
C THR A 102 -19.20 8.18 -9.54
N ILE A 103 -18.86 8.19 -8.25
CA ILE A 103 -19.13 7.07 -7.33
C ILE A 103 -20.04 7.59 -6.23
N VAL A 104 -21.23 7.01 -6.10
CA VAL A 104 -22.28 7.44 -5.18
C VAL A 104 -22.28 6.54 -3.95
N ASN A 105 -22.27 7.12 -2.75
CA ASN A 105 -22.50 6.40 -1.50
C ASN A 105 -23.97 6.54 -1.09
N GLY A 106 -24.73 5.45 -1.23
CA GLY A 106 -26.14 5.40 -0.84
C GLY A 106 -26.39 5.04 0.63
N ASN A 107 -25.34 4.87 1.44
CA ASN A 107 -25.51 4.52 2.86
C ASN A 107 -25.92 5.73 3.70
N SER A 108 -26.66 5.47 4.78
CA SER A 108 -26.99 6.50 5.77
C SER A 108 -25.72 7.06 6.41
N GLY A 109 -25.59 8.39 6.47
CA GLY A 109 -24.44 9.07 7.04
C GLY A 109 -23.14 8.87 6.26
N ASP A 110 -23.25 8.47 4.99
CA ASP A 110 -22.13 8.26 4.07
C ASP A 110 -21.07 7.27 4.60
N ALA A 111 -21.51 6.27 5.38
CA ALA A 111 -20.65 5.19 5.83
C ALA A 111 -20.20 4.31 4.64
N ALA A 112 -18.94 3.90 4.61
CA ALA A 112 -18.40 3.07 3.53
C ALA A 112 -17.79 1.74 4.03
N GLY A 113 -17.19 1.75 5.23
CA GLY A 113 -16.46 0.62 5.79
C GLY A 113 -15.13 0.37 5.06
N PRO A 114 -14.19 -0.38 5.66
CA PRO A 114 -12.88 -0.58 5.07
C PRO A 114 -12.95 -1.12 3.63
N LEU A 115 -12.35 -0.38 2.71
CA LEU A 115 -12.33 -0.66 1.28
C LEU A 115 -11.11 -0.03 0.62
N VAL A 116 -10.75 -0.55 -0.55
CA VAL A 116 -9.76 0.04 -1.47
C VAL A 116 -10.36 0.07 -2.85
N ILE A 117 -10.41 1.23 -3.51
CA ILE A 117 -10.74 1.34 -4.93
C ILE A 117 -9.50 1.81 -5.66
N TYR A 118 -9.00 1.00 -6.58
CA TYR A 118 -7.87 1.34 -7.44
C TYR A 118 -8.37 1.57 -8.87
N ILE A 119 -8.33 2.83 -9.31
CA ILE A 119 -8.80 3.26 -10.64
C ILE A 119 -7.57 3.65 -11.44
N VAL A 120 -7.34 2.99 -12.56
CA VAL A 120 -6.13 3.17 -13.38
C VAL A 120 -6.47 3.42 -14.84
N ASN A 121 -5.88 4.46 -15.41
CA ASN A 121 -6.05 4.86 -16.80
C ASN A 121 -5.22 3.97 -17.75
N GLN A 122 -5.69 3.80 -18.98
CA GLN A 122 -5.02 3.00 -20.01
C GLN A 122 -3.59 3.46 -20.38
N ALA A 123 -3.21 4.70 -20.08
CA ALA A 123 -1.87 5.24 -20.32
C ALA A 123 -0.81 4.68 -19.34
N ALA A 124 -1.21 3.96 -18.29
CA ALA A 124 -0.28 3.33 -17.36
C ALA A 124 0.62 2.29 -18.05
N THR A 125 1.91 2.29 -17.71
CA THR A 125 2.97 1.50 -18.40
C THR A 125 2.64 0.00 -18.51
N TYR A 126 2.04 -0.59 -17.48
CA TYR A 126 1.73 -2.03 -17.43
C TYR A 126 0.23 -2.32 -17.53
N TYR A 127 -0.58 -1.38 -18.03
CA TYR A 127 -2.04 -1.55 -18.12
C TYR A 127 -2.45 -2.83 -18.85
N GLY A 128 -1.76 -3.20 -19.93
CA GLY A 128 -2.08 -4.39 -20.72
C GLY A 128 -1.49 -5.70 -20.21
N SER A 129 -0.52 -5.66 -19.28
CA SER A 129 0.31 -6.83 -18.93
C SER A 129 0.39 -7.12 -17.42
N ALA A 130 -0.01 -6.18 -16.56
CA ALA A 130 -0.01 -6.40 -15.12
C ALA A 130 -1.09 -7.42 -14.72
N GLN A 131 -0.71 -8.34 -13.82
CA GLN A 131 -1.65 -9.19 -13.12
C GLN A 131 -2.03 -8.51 -11.81
N VAL A 132 -3.31 -8.53 -11.44
CA VAL A 132 -3.81 -7.94 -10.20
C VAL A 132 -4.45 -9.05 -9.37
N TYR A 133 -4.17 -9.10 -8.08
CA TYR A 133 -4.72 -10.10 -7.16
C TYR A 133 -5.23 -9.43 -5.88
N GLU A 134 -6.26 -10.03 -5.29
CA GLU A 134 -6.63 -9.77 -3.89
C GLU A 134 -5.66 -10.52 -2.97
N ALA A 135 -5.22 -9.92 -1.87
CA ALA A 135 -4.35 -10.63 -0.92
C ALA A 135 -5.04 -11.84 -0.28
N GLU A 136 -6.34 -11.72 0.02
CA GLU A 136 -7.14 -12.83 0.54
C GLU A 136 -7.32 -13.92 -0.53
N GLY A 137 -6.75 -15.09 -0.28
CA GLY A 137 -6.83 -16.24 -1.18
C GLY A 137 -5.85 -16.19 -2.35
N LEU A 138 -4.84 -15.31 -2.31
CA LEU A 138 -3.75 -15.36 -3.28
C LEU A 138 -2.93 -16.63 -3.10
N ASP A 139 -2.99 -17.48 -4.12
CA ASP A 139 -2.13 -18.64 -4.31
C ASP A 139 -1.82 -18.78 -5.80
N ARG A 140 -0.79 -18.05 -6.24
CA ARG A 140 -0.40 -17.96 -7.65
C ARG A 140 0.73 -18.94 -7.92
N ALA A 141 0.45 -19.93 -8.76
CA ALA A 141 1.46 -20.86 -9.25
C ALA A 141 2.59 -20.16 -10.05
N PRO A 142 3.79 -20.76 -10.14
CA PRO A 142 4.88 -20.21 -10.93
C PRO A 142 4.50 -19.98 -12.39
N ALA A 143 4.69 -18.77 -12.90
CA ALA A 143 4.38 -18.41 -14.28
C ALA A 143 5.13 -17.13 -14.71
N PRO A 144 5.42 -16.97 -16.02
CA PRO A 144 6.01 -15.73 -16.53
C PRO A 144 5.10 -14.53 -16.26
N VAL A 145 5.67 -13.46 -15.75
CA VAL A 145 4.97 -12.21 -15.47
C VAL A 145 5.99 -11.09 -15.36
N GLN A 146 5.61 -9.90 -15.82
CA GLN A 146 6.45 -8.72 -15.67
C GLN A 146 6.05 -7.92 -14.42
N SER A 147 4.75 -7.74 -14.20
CA SER A 147 4.22 -6.95 -13.09
C SER A 147 3.08 -7.68 -12.39
N ILE A 148 3.19 -7.80 -11.06
CA ILE A 148 2.10 -8.26 -10.19
C ILE A 148 1.71 -7.11 -9.29
N THR A 149 0.42 -6.92 -9.07
CA THR A 149 -0.12 -6.00 -8.07
C THR A 149 -1.02 -6.77 -7.14
N VAL A 150 -0.77 -6.67 -5.85
CA VAL A 150 -1.62 -7.24 -4.81
C VAL A 150 -2.27 -6.11 -4.06
N LEU A 151 -3.59 -6.16 -3.96
CA LEU A 151 -4.40 -5.18 -3.25
C LEU A 151 -5.14 -5.83 -2.08
N SER A 152 -5.36 -5.06 -1.02
CA SER A 152 -6.23 -5.46 0.07
C SER A 152 -6.68 -4.29 0.93
N ALA A 153 -7.91 -4.33 1.42
CA ALA A 153 -8.41 -3.42 2.45
C ALA A 153 -7.84 -3.71 3.85
N ARG A 154 -7.22 -4.89 4.05
CA ARG A 154 -6.59 -5.30 5.31
C ARG A 154 -5.08 -5.37 5.13
N PRO A 155 -4.28 -5.08 6.18
CA PRO A 155 -2.87 -5.44 6.19
C PRO A 155 -2.67 -6.93 5.83
N PHE A 156 -1.60 -7.24 5.12
CA PHE A 156 -1.32 -8.59 4.65
C PHE A 156 0.18 -8.86 4.56
N THR A 157 0.56 -10.13 4.50
CA THR A 157 1.93 -10.56 4.24
C THR A 157 1.97 -11.29 2.91
N ILE A 158 2.90 -10.91 2.03
CA ILE A 158 3.16 -11.57 0.75
C ILE A 158 4.46 -12.37 0.83
N THR A 159 4.44 -13.61 0.36
CA THR A 159 5.59 -14.49 0.35
C THR A 159 5.83 -15.03 -1.04
N GLU A 160 7.10 -15.08 -1.45
CA GLU A 160 7.53 -15.81 -2.64
C GLU A 160 8.67 -16.74 -2.24
N ALA A 161 8.53 -18.03 -2.57
CA ALA A 161 9.55 -19.02 -2.26
C ALA A 161 10.81 -18.83 -3.13
N SER A 162 11.96 -19.29 -2.63
CA SER A 162 13.15 -19.41 -3.47
C SER A 162 12.86 -20.35 -4.65
N TYR A 163 13.20 -19.92 -5.86
CA TYR A 163 12.84 -20.66 -7.09
C TYR A 163 13.97 -20.63 -8.11
N ALA A 164 14.16 -19.51 -8.80
CA ALA A 164 15.17 -19.32 -9.84
C ALA A 164 15.81 -17.93 -9.71
N PRO A 165 17.01 -17.71 -10.29
CA PRO A 165 17.62 -16.38 -10.34
C PRO A 165 16.64 -15.35 -10.91
N MET A 166 16.49 -14.24 -10.20
CA MET A 166 15.47 -13.24 -10.53
C MET A 166 15.83 -11.87 -9.97
N GLY A 167 15.52 -10.84 -10.74
CA GLY A 167 15.49 -9.46 -10.28
C GLY A 167 14.06 -9.07 -9.91
N VAL A 168 13.83 -8.54 -8.71
CA VAL A 168 12.52 -8.09 -8.27
C VAL A 168 12.60 -6.76 -7.53
N ILE A 169 11.62 -5.90 -7.82
CA ILE A 169 11.43 -4.61 -7.16
C ILE A 169 10.04 -4.59 -6.54
N ALA A 170 9.90 -4.13 -5.30
CA ALA A 170 8.61 -3.87 -4.68
C ALA A 170 8.40 -2.37 -4.40
N ARG A 171 7.20 -1.88 -4.70
CA ARG A 171 6.71 -0.54 -4.34
C ARG A 171 5.30 -0.65 -3.74
N LEU A 172 4.96 0.18 -2.76
CA LEU A 172 3.61 0.24 -2.16
C LEU A 172 2.64 1.12 -2.98
N ALA A 173 2.75 1.06 -4.30
CA ALA A 173 1.88 1.78 -5.23
C ALA A 173 1.36 0.81 -6.29
N GLY A 174 0.40 1.25 -7.10
CA GLY A 174 -0.12 0.45 -8.22
C GLY A 174 0.92 0.22 -9.32
N PHE A 175 0.61 -0.69 -10.25
CA PHE A 175 1.50 -0.99 -11.37
C PHE A 175 1.79 0.22 -12.26
N ASP A 176 0.95 1.25 -12.25
CA ASP A 176 1.17 2.49 -12.99
C ASP A 176 2.36 3.32 -12.46
N ALA A 177 2.70 3.13 -11.18
CA ALA A 177 3.77 3.82 -10.48
C ALA A 177 5.07 2.99 -10.39
N LEU A 178 5.20 1.92 -11.18
CA LEU A 178 6.42 1.09 -11.23
C LEU A 178 7.50 1.67 -12.17
N GLY A 179 7.15 2.59 -13.07
CA GLY A 179 8.09 3.19 -14.02
C GLY A 179 9.16 4.07 -13.35
N TYR A 180 10.33 4.18 -13.98
CA TYR A 180 11.42 5.09 -13.54
C TYR A 180 11.09 6.57 -13.75
N MET A 181 10.11 6.88 -14.60
CA MET A 181 9.81 8.24 -15.06
C MET A 181 8.42 8.74 -14.63
N THR A 182 7.60 7.90 -14.01
CA THR A 182 6.17 8.21 -13.79
C THR A 182 5.91 8.81 -12.41
N GLU A 183 6.56 8.31 -11.36
CA GLU A 183 6.32 8.75 -9.98
C GLU A 183 7.58 8.63 -9.12
N THR A 184 7.77 9.55 -8.17
CA THR A 184 8.83 9.48 -7.15
C THR A 184 8.41 8.58 -5.99
N CYS A 185 8.12 7.32 -6.30
CA CYS A 185 7.91 6.26 -5.31
C CYS A 185 9.21 5.49 -5.12
N PRO A 186 9.74 5.37 -3.89
CA PRO A 186 10.97 4.64 -3.64
C PRO A 186 10.77 3.15 -3.89
N ASN A 187 11.84 2.49 -4.34
CA ASN A 187 11.93 1.04 -4.24
C ASN A 187 12.08 0.69 -2.75
N LEU A 188 11.18 -0.14 -2.25
CA LEU A 188 11.17 -0.56 -0.83
C LEU A 188 11.92 -1.87 -0.65
N TYR A 189 11.80 -2.72 -1.66
CA TYR A 189 12.59 -3.92 -1.81
C TYR A 189 13.18 -3.89 -3.21
N TYR A 190 14.47 -4.18 -3.29
CA TYR A 190 15.19 -4.28 -4.54
C TYR A 190 16.20 -5.40 -4.39
N LEU A 191 16.04 -6.44 -5.19
CA LEU A 191 16.96 -7.55 -5.18
C LEU A 191 17.30 -7.93 -6.61
N ILE A 192 18.60 -7.95 -6.89
CA ILE A 192 19.18 -8.63 -8.05
C ILE A 192 20.15 -9.64 -7.46
N ALA A 193 19.71 -10.89 -7.32
CA ALA A 193 20.49 -11.95 -6.68
C ALA A 193 20.53 -13.23 -7.51
N GLN A 194 21.64 -13.95 -7.39
CA GLN A 194 21.80 -15.31 -7.90
C GLN A 194 22.37 -16.21 -6.80
N PRO A 195 21.59 -17.18 -6.25
CA PRO A 195 20.17 -17.44 -6.49
C PRO A 195 19.24 -16.43 -5.79
N PHE A 196 17.98 -16.35 -6.24
CA PHE A 196 16.91 -15.61 -5.54
C PHE A 196 16.53 -16.35 -4.24
N PRO A 197 16.66 -15.74 -3.06
CA PRO A 197 16.41 -16.39 -1.78
C PRO A 197 14.92 -16.50 -1.42
N GLY A 198 14.02 -15.94 -2.23
CA GLY A 198 12.63 -15.69 -1.82
C GLY A 198 12.50 -14.40 -1.03
N PHE A 199 11.27 -14.09 -0.61
CA PHE A 199 11.00 -13.02 0.36
C PHE A 199 9.73 -13.32 1.17
N SER A 200 9.61 -12.63 2.30
CA SER A 200 8.38 -12.49 3.07
C SER A 200 8.24 -11.02 3.44
N LEU A 201 7.32 -10.31 2.79
CA LEU A 201 7.13 -8.86 2.95
C LEU A 201 5.81 -8.60 3.65
N THR A 202 5.90 -7.93 4.80
CA THR A 202 4.73 -7.46 5.57
C THR A 202 4.26 -6.14 4.98
N ILE A 203 3.02 -6.08 4.49
CA ILE A 203 2.43 -4.96 3.78
C ILE A 203 1.39 -4.28 4.66
N ASN A 204 1.75 -3.11 5.19
CA ASN A 204 0.84 -2.28 5.98
C ASN A 204 0.30 -1.10 5.15
N ALA A 205 -0.19 -1.40 3.96
CA ALA A 205 -0.63 -0.45 2.95
C ALA A 205 -1.67 -1.13 2.03
N PRO A 206 -2.49 -0.37 1.28
CA PRO A 206 -3.60 -0.95 0.52
C PRO A 206 -3.16 -1.74 -0.71
N ILE A 207 -1.93 -1.53 -1.17
CA ILE A 207 -1.43 -2.06 -2.44
C ILE A 207 0.09 -2.27 -2.36
N VAL A 208 0.56 -3.32 -3.03
CA VAL A 208 1.97 -3.51 -3.37
C VAL A 208 2.07 -3.99 -4.81
N SER A 209 3.01 -3.45 -5.55
CA SER A 209 3.35 -3.93 -6.89
C SER A 209 4.77 -4.46 -6.92
N LEU A 210 4.92 -5.63 -7.54
CA LEU A 210 6.17 -6.34 -7.80
C LEU A 210 6.50 -6.20 -9.29
N LEU A 211 7.70 -5.73 -9.59
CA LEU A 211 8.24 -5.67 -10.94
C LEU A 211 9.38 -6.68 -11.07
N TYR A 212 9.26 -7.59 -12.01
CA TYR A 212 10.26 -8.61 -12.30
C TYR A 212 11.12 -8.20 -13.51
N ASP A 213 12.43 -8.34 -13.39
CA ASP A 213 13.38 -8.09 -14.48
C ASP A 213 13.44 -9.28 -15.44
N VAL A 214 12.40 -9.37 -16.28
CA VAL A 214 12.27 -10.42 -17.30
C VAL A 214 13.25 -10.26 -18.47
N GLN A 215 13.95 -9.12 -18.58
CA GLN A 215 14.94 -8.89 -19.63
C GLN A 215 16.28 -9.53 -19.26
N GLN A 216 16.70 -9.37 -18.00
CA GLN A 216 17.89 -10.02 -17.49
C GLN A 216 17.64 -11.48 -17.10
N PHE A 217 16.47 -11.78 -16.52
CA PHE A 217 16.13 -13.10 -15.99
C PHE A 217 14.92 -13.70 -16.72
N HIS A 218 15.17 -14.72 -17.55
CA HIS A 218 14.13 -15.36 -18.37
C HIS A 218 13.34 -16.46 -17.63
N PHE A 219 13.44 -16.52 -16.30
CA PHE A 219 12.74 -17.50 -15.48
C PHE A 219 11.37 -16.96 -15.04
N PRO A 220 10.35 -17.81 -14.87
CA PRO A 220 9.08 -17.36 -14.34
C PRO A 220 9.24 -16.96 -12.86
N ALA A 221 8.42 -16.00 -12.42
CA ALA A 221 8.24 -15.76 -10.99
C ALA A 221 7.77 -17.05 -10.31
N GLY A 222 8.23 -17.26 -9.09
CA GLY A 222 7.92 -18.43 -8.27
C GLY A 222 6.45 -18.44 -7.82
N GLU A 223 6.18 -19.34 -6.88
CA GLU A 223 4.87 -19.41 -6.23
C GLU A 223 4.73 -18.20 -5.29
N ILE A 224 3.63 -17.46 -5.45
CA ILE A 224 3.34 -16.27 -4.64
C ILE A 224 2.07 -16.52 -3.85
N LYS A 225 2.17 -16.34 -2.54
CA LYS A 225 1.06 -16.48 -1.61
C LYS A 225 0.89 -15.19 -0.81
N ALA A 226 -0.34 -14.92 -0.37
CA ALA A 226 -0.55 -13.90 0.65
C ALA A 226 -1.46 -14.42 1.77
N THR A 227 -1.24 -13.86 2.95
CA THR A 227 -2.03 -14.12 4.15
C THR A 227 -2.50 -12.80 4.72
N ILE A 228 -3.76 -12.74 5.16
CA ILE A 228 -4.30 -11.56 5.82
C ILE A 228 -3.74 -11.47 7.24
N GLY A 229 -3.43 -10.24 7.64
CA GLY A 229 -2.75 -9.94 8.88
C GLY A 229 -1.27 -9.69 8.66
N ILE A 230 -0.66 -9.10 9.68
CA ILE A 230 0.76 -8.77 9.70
C ILE A 230 1.43 -9.47 10.86
N SER A 231 2.67 -9.88 10.62
CA SER A 231 3.60 -10.22 11.70
C SER A 231 4.34 -8.95 12.09
N HIS A 232 4.35 -8.63 13.38
CA HIS A 232 5.21 -7.58 13.92
C HIS A 232 6.67 -8.04 14.11
N THR A 233 7.00 -9.21 13.57
CA THR A 233 8.35 -9.79 13.58
C THR A 233 8.73 -10.21 12.18
N ASN A 234 9.81 -9.61 11.68
CA ASN A 234 10.36 -9.84 10.35
C ASN A 234 11.72 -10.53 10.45
N GLN A 235 12.09 -11.26 9.40
CA GLN A 235 13.40 -11.94 9.34
C GLN A 235 14.49 -10.90 9.11
N MET A 236 15.49 -10.88 9.98
CA MET A 236 16.63 -9.96 9.86
C MET A 236 17.66 -10.46 8.85
N GLY A 237 17.83 -11.78 8.68
CA GLY A 237 18.80 -12.37 7.74
C GLY A 237 18.50 -12.17 6.25
N GLN A 238 17.42 -11.47 5.90
CA GLN A 238 17.02 -11.15 4.52
C GLN A 238 16.74 -9.66 4.42
N SER A 239 16.95 -9.07 3.23
CA SER A 239 16.51 -7.70 2.98
C SER A 239 15.00 -7.57 3.11
N GLY A 240 14.55 -6.42 3.60
CA GLY A 240 13.13 -6.18 3.78
C GLY A 240 12.84 -4.72 4.10
N PHE A 241 11.59 -4.46 4.46
CA PHE A 241 11.17 -3.15 4.93
C PHE A 241 10.06 -3.28 5.96
N ILE A 242 9.85 -2.21 6.71
CA ILE A 242 8.77 -2.00 7.67
C ILE A 242 8.18 -0.64 7.36
N ASN A 243 6.87 -0.53 7.20
CA ASN A 243 6.20 0.74 6.95
C ASN A 243 5.08 0.98 7.98
N SER A 244 4.87 2.25 8.33
CA SER A 244 3.72 2.64 9.14
C SER A 244 2.39 2.40 8.38
N PRO A 245 1.27 2.22 9.10
CA PRO A 245 -0.02 1.97 8.46
C PRO A 245 -0.39 3.01 7.41
N GLY A 246 -0.76 2.55 6.21
CA GLY A 246 -1.22 3.39 5.12
C GLY A 246 -0.13 4.15 4.35
N TYR A 247 1.09 4.20 4.88
CA TYR A 247 2.18 4.89 4.20
C TYR A 247 2.67 4.07 3.01
N HIS A 248 2.70 4.72 1.84
CA HIS A 248 3.06 4.09 0.57
C HIS A 248 4.43 4.53 0.04
N GLY A 249 5.19 5.34 0.81
CA GLY A 249 6.56 5.75 0.47
C GLY A 249 6.69 6.90 -0.53
N CYS A 250 5.62 7.29 -1.24
CA CYS A 250 5.74 8.29 -2.31
C CYS A 250 5.62 9.71 -1.75
N THR A 251 6.61 10.54 -2.02
CA THR A 251 6.71 11.91 -1.50
C THR A 251 5.53 12.78 -1.93
N GLY A 252 5.03 13.61 -0.99
CA GLY A 252 4.02 14.64 -1.28
C GLY A 252 2.60 14.11 -1.53
N LYS A 253 2.32 12.84 -1.23
CA LYS A 253 0.96 12.27 -1.29
C LYS A 253 0.51 11.84 0.11
N PRO A 254 -0.79 11.92 0.44
CA PRO A 254 -1.31 11.52 1.74
C PRO A 254 -1.20 10.01 1.93
N ALA A 255 -1.04 9.57 3.18
CA ALA A 255 -1.17 8.15 3.51
C ALA A 255 -2.60 7.67 3.29
N TYR A 256 -2.74 6.43 2.83
CA TYR A 256 -4.05 5.76 2.74
C TYR A 256 -4.63 5.58 4.14
N ARG A 257 -5.93 5.84 4.32
CA ARG A 257 -6.58 5.76 5.62
C ARG A 257 -7.53 4.56 5.70
N SER A 258 -7.52 3.90 6.85
CA SER A 258 -8.43 2.81 7.15
C SER A 258 -8.70 2.77 8.65
N SER A 259 -9.94 2.50 9.03
CA SER A 259 -10.40 2.26 10.39
C SER A 259 -9.84 0.94 10.95
N LEU A 260 -9.21 0.13 10.11
CA LEU A 260 -8.44 -1.03 10.53
C LEU A 260 -7.02 -0.68 11.00
N TYR A 261 -6.55 0.54 10.74
CA TYR A 261 -5.26 0.99 11.23
C TYR A 261 -5.41 1.58 12.62
N ASP A 262 -4.68 1.01 13.58
CA ASP A 262 -4.55 1.60 14.90
C ASP A 262 -3.58 2.78 14.83
N MET A 263 -4.16 3.98 14.77
CA MET A 263 -3.43 5.24 14.78
C MET A 263 -3.38 5.87 16.18
N THR A 264 -3.63 5.07 17.23
CA THR A 264 -3.68 5.56 18.63
C THR A 264 -2.73 4.84 19.56
N SER A 265 -2.46 3.55 19.32
CA SER A 265 -1.53 2.78 20.13
C SER A 265 -0.10 2.86 19.60
N PRO A 266 0.91 2.79 20.48
CA PRO A 266 2.29 2.59 20.05
C PRO A 266 2.42 1.32 19.21
N ILE A 267 3.03 1.46 18.04
CA ILE A 267 3.40 0.36 17.16
C ILE A 267 4.77 -0.15 17.57
N LEU A 268 4.90 -1.47 17.67
CA LEU A 268 6.17 -2.14 17.94
C LEU A 268 6.43 -3.16 16.83
N GLU A 269 7.48 -2.91 16.06
CA GLU A 269 7.95 -3.80 15.00
C GLU A 269 9.31 -4.37 15.39
N GLN A 270 9.61 -5.59 14.96
CA GLN A 270 10.87 -6.26 15.28
C GLN A 270 11.45 -6.90 14.04
N ILE A 271 12.77 -6.83 13.89
CA ILE A 271 13.54 -7.73 13.03
C ILE A 271 14.42 -8.59 13.91
N THR A 272 14.53 -9.88 13.60
CA THR A 272 15.30 -10.83 14.41
C THR A 272 15.93 -11.93 13.57
N ASP A 273 17.07 -12.42 14.05
CA ASP A 273 17.77 -13.61 13.55
C ASP A 273 18.33 -14.40 14.75
N PRO A 274 18.49 -15.74 14.67
CA PRO A 274 19.13 -16.50 15.73
C PRO A 274 20.59 -16.10 16.00
N ASN A 275 21.30 -15.62 14.97
CA ASN A 275 22.69 -15.19 15.05
C ASN A 275 22.80 -13.67 14.88
N PRO A 276 23.86 -13.03 15.42
CA PRO A 276 24.13 -11.62 15.12
C PRO A 276 24.35 -11.40 13.62
N GLN A 277 23.66 -10.41 13.06
CA GLN A 277 23.76 -10.00 11.67
C GLN A 277 24.32 -8.58 11.59
N SER A 278 25.14 -8.30 10.57
CA SER A 278 25.53 -6.93 10.25
C SER A 278 24.45 -6.29 9.39
N ILE A 279 23.66 -5.41 10.00
CA ILE A 279 22.50 -4.77 9.36
C ILE A 279 22.81 -3.33 9.02
N SER A 280 22.57 -2.98 7.76
CA SER A 280 22.42 -1.59 7.33
C SER A 280 20.93 -1.32 7.16
N TYR A 281 20.44 -0.25 7.76
CA TYR A 281 19.07 0.19 7.57
C TYR A 281 19.01 1.69 7.32
N ASP A 282 18.02 2.10 6.54
CA ASP A 282 17.69 3.51 6.34
C ASP A 282 16.25 3.78 6.78
N VAL A 283 16.07 4.94 7.41
CA VAL A 283 14.79 5.40 7.93
C VAL A 283 14.38 6.65 7.17
N VAL A 284 13.15 6.64 6.64
CA VAL A 284 12.45 7.81 6.14
C VAL A 284 11.25 8.04 7.05
N THR A 285 11.05 9.26 7.53
CA THR A 285 9.92 9.62 8.37
C THR A 285 9.54 11.08 8.17
N ASN A 286 8.30 11.42 8.50
CA ASN A 286 7.86 12.80 8.67
C ASN A 286 7.46 13.11 10.14
N SER A 287 7.94 12.31 11.09
CA SER A 287 7.60 12.45 12.51
C SER A 287 8.38 13.58 13.19
N ASP A 288 7.71 14.33 14.06
CA ASP A 288 8.38 15.20 15.02
C ASP A 288 9.06 14.39 16.13
N ARG A 289 9.69 15.09 17.08
CA ARG A 289 10.45 14.46 18.15
C ARG A 289 9.57 13.70 19.16
N ASP A 290 8.34 14.17 19.39
CA ASP A 290 7.42 13.52 20.33
C ASP A 290 6.87 12.20 19.75
N HIS A 291 6.91 12.07 18.43
CA HIS A 291 6.50 10.89 17.67
C HIS A 291 7.68 10.20 16.97
N ALA A 292 8.91 10.38 17.46
CA ALA A 292 10.10 9.81 16.85
C ALA A 292 10.02 8.28 16.74
N LEU A 293 10.57 7.73 15.66
CA LEU A 293 10.82 6.29 15.56
C LEU A 293 12.04 5.95 16.41
N ILE A 294 11.85 5.14 17.44
CA ILE A 294 12.91 4.74 18.34
C ILE A 294 13.38 3.31 18.01
N VAL A 295 14.69 3.14 17.86
CA VAL A 295 15.32 1.85 17.55
C VAL A 295 16.09 1.35 18.76
N ARG A 296 15.75 0.14 19.22
CA ARG A 296 16.42 -0.56 20.32
C ARG A 296 17.05 -1.86 19.84
N ASN A 297 18.21 -2.16 20.40
CA ASN A 297 18.97 -3.36 20.09
C ASN A 297 18.51 -4.55 20.95
N SER A 298 19.14 -5.73 20.86
CA SER A 298 18.67 -6.92 21.59
C SER A 298 18.89 -6.85 23.10
N ALA A 299 19.76 -5.96 23.58
CA ALA A 299 19.94 -5.66 25.00
C ALA A 299 18.88 -4.68 25.55
N GLY A 300 18.02 -4.15 24.67
CA GLY A 300 17.05 -3.10 25.01
C GLY A 300 17.65 -1.69 25.04
N THR A 301 18.91 -1.53 24.65
CA THR A 301 19.57 -0.23 24.56
C THR A 301 19.06 0.52 23.34
N GLU A 302 18.73 1.80 23.51
CA GLU A 302 18.40 2.70 22.42
C GLU A 302 19.64 3.03 21.60
N ILE A 303 19.57 2.79 20.29
CA ILE A 303 20.67 2.98 19.35
C ILE A 303 20.33 3.98 18.24
N GLY A 304 19.09 4.47 18.20
CA GLY A 304 18.64 5.49 17.26
C GLY A 304 17.30 6.10 17.66
N GLU A 305 17.16 7.40 17.42
CA GLU A 305 15.94 8.21 17.54
C GLU A 305 15.81 8.97 16.23
N PHE A 306 14.78 8.67 15.44
CA PHE A 306 14.57 9.24 14.12
C PHE A 306 13.33 10.13 14.13
N SER A 307 13.55 11.44 14.07
CA SER A 307 12.52 12.45 13.85
C SER A 307 13.00 13.41 12.76
N ASP A 308 12.26 13.50 11.68
CA ASP A 308 12.49 14.42 10.58
C ASP A 308 11.12 14.68 9.94
N THR A 309 10.84 15.90 9.51
CA THR A 309 9.61 16.27 8.79
C THR A 309 9.85 16.47 7.29
N GLY A 310 11.09 16.25 6.83
CA GLY A 310 11.54 16.50 5.45
C GLY A 310 11.68 15.24 4.59
N ASP A 311 11.27 14.06 5.07
CA ASP A 311 11.45 12.76 4.38
C ASP A 311 12.92 12.46 4.01
N VAL A 312 13.90 12.94 4.79
CA VAL A 312 15.32 12.66 4.50
C VAL A 312 15.68 11.27 5.01
N ALA A 313 16.18 10.42 4.12
CA ALA A 313 16.66 9.10 4.48
C ALA A 313 17.88 9.19 5.41
N GLN A 314 17.77 8.62 6.61
CA GLN A 314 18.85 8.53 7.58
C GLN A 314 19.36 7.09 7.65
N MET A 315 20.64 6.88 7.35
CA MET A 315 21.26 5.57 7.32
C MET A 315 21.94 5.24 8.65
N SER A 316 21.85 3.99 9.08
CA SER A 316 22.50 3.46 10.28
C SER A 316 22.98 2.03 10.05
N GLN A 317 24.03 1.64 10.77
CA GLN A 317 24.60 0.31 10.72
C GLN A 317 24.83 -0.23 12.12
N VAL A 318 24.51 -1.50 12.33
CA VAL A 318 24.64 -2.17 13.63
C VAL A 318 24.84 -3.66 13.44
N THR A 319 25.62 -4.28 14.32
CA THR A 319 25.68 -5.75 14.43
C THR A 319 24.89 -6.21 15.64
N ASP A 320 23.76 -6.88 15.41
CA ASP A 320 22.89 -7.40 16.48
C ASP A 320 22.11 -8.62 15.97
N LYS A 321 21.54 -9.42 16.87
CA LYS A 321 20.58 -10.49 16.58
C LYS A 321 19.14 -9.99 16.48
N SER A 322 18.82 -8.81 17.04
CA SER A 322 17.48 -8.25 16.95
C SER A 322 17.46 -6.73 17.09
N LEU A 323 16.63 -6.07 16.27
CA LEU A 323 16.28 -4.66 16.41
C LEU A 323 14.77 -4.51 16.61
N LYS A 324 14.38 -3.62 17.50
CA LYS A 324 12.99 -3.26 17.78
C LYS A 324 12.76 -1.80 17.41
N PHE A 325 11.72 -1.55 16.62
CA PHE A 325 11.29 -0.23 16.19
C PHE A 325 9.99 0.10 16.90
N SER A 326 10.01 1.14 17.74
CA SER A 326 8.82 1.61 18.43
C SER A 326 8.45 3.01 17.98
N TRP A 327 7.18 3.22 17.65
CA TRP A 327 6.68 4.50 17.12
C TRP A 327 5.25 4.73 17.58
N THR A 328 4.91 5.98 17.90
CA THR A 328 3.53 6.34 18.26
C THR A 328 2.91 7.14 17.12
N PRO A 329 1.86 6.63 16.47
CA PRO A 329 1.22 7.29 15.34
C PRO A 329 0.52 8.60 15.71
N THR A 330 0.48 9.50 14.74
CA THR A 330 -0.56 10.52 14.60
C THR A 330 -1.19 10.37 13.20
N VAL A 331 -2.26 11.12 12.93
CA VAL A 331 -2.93 11.08 11.62
C VAL A 331 -2.03 11.56 10.47
N ASP A 332 -1.02 12.37 10.80
CA ASP A 332 -0.14 13.02 9.82
C ASP A 332 1.28 12.50 9.86
N THR A 333 1.64 11.58 10.77
CA THR A 333 3.00 11.04 10.86
C THR A 333 3.10 9.64 10.24
N TYR A 334 4.26 9.31 9.72
CA TYR A 334 4.57 8.02 9.11
C TYR A 334 6.07 7.70 9.21
N PHE A 335 6.41 6.44 8.96
CA PHE A 335 7.79 6.00 8.77
C PHE A 335 7.90 4.86 7.75
N LEU A 336 9.10 4.72 7.20
CA LEU A 336 9.56 3.59 6.42
C LEU A 336 10.98 3.25 6.88
N VAL A 337 11.20 1.99 7.26
CA VAL A 337 12.52 1.42 7.48
C VAL A 337 12.79 0.44 6.35
N ARG A 338 13.89 0.62 5.63
CA ARG A 338 14.42 -0.40 4.72
C ARG A 338 15.69 -0.97 5.33
N TYR A 339 15.86 -2.27 5.27
CA TYR A 339 17.01 -2.93 5.88
C TYR A 339 17.59 -4.01 4.97
N ASN A 340 18.90 -4.19 5.07
CA ASN A 340 19.66 -5.19 4.36
C ASN A 340 20.66 -5.83 5.33
N SER A 341 20.74 -7.16 5.28
CA SER A 341 21.73 -7.93 6.03
C SER A 341 22.92 -8.29 5.14
N THR A 342 24.11 -7.95 5.59
CA THR A 342 25.36 -8.45 5.03
C THR A 342 25.83 -9.60 5.92
N ALA A 343 25.23 -10.78 5.76
CA ALA A 343 25.69 -12.02 6.38
C ALA A 343 26.92 -12.58 5.65
#